data_AF-A0A6V7UD62-F1
#
_entry.id   AF-A0A6V7UD62-F1
#
_cell.length_a   1.000
_cell.length_b   1.000
_cell.length_c   1.000
_cell.angle_alpha   90.00
_cell.angle_beta   90.00
_cell.angle_gamma   90.00
#
_symmetry.space_group_name_H-M   'P 1'
#
loop_
_entity.id
_entity.type
_entity.pdbx_description
1 polymer ?
#
loop_
_entity_poly.entity_id
_entity_poly.type
_entity_poly.pdbx_seq_one_letter_code
_entity_poly.pdbx_strand_id
1 'polypeptide(L)'
;MIYSILSITMSLCLTFFIGFDRLLSVLFPLGFGNKTSRLSVFFSIVISTIYSLYVLWGCWQICLTIPKTPVICSIADCYQKEIGQSTFRDDIILIGFSALNYIIIWVLIKLRSKNTQTEDYTKRIFKSLAIIMIMVLIGWMLNATAHFILPILSLKSNSNILYNINTRMYK
;
A
#
# COMPACT_ATOMS: atom_id res chain seq x y z
N MET A 1 9.40 -14.81 -3.16
CA MET A 1 9.86 -13.41 -3.12
C MET A 1 9.24 -12.57 -4.25
N ILE A 2 9.48 -12.89 -5.52
CA ILE A 2 8.87 -12.20 -6.68
C ILE A 2 7.33 -12.13 -6.57
N TYR A 3 6.69 -13.27 -6.29
CA TYR A 3 5.24 -13.32 -6.09
C TYR A 3 4.75 -12.47 -4.92
N SER A 4 5.55 -12.34 -3.86
CA SER A 4 5.21 -11.54 -2.68
C SER A 4 5.27 -10.04 -2.99
N ILE A 5 6.31 -9.59 -3.69
CA ILE A 5 6.48 -8.19 -4.14
C ILE A 5 5.35 -7.81 -5.11
N LEU A 6 5.06 -8.69 -6.06
CA LEU A 6 4.00 -8.49 -7.03
C LEU A 6 2.63 -8.45 -6.33
N SER A 7 2.36 -9.35 -5.38
CA SER A 7 1.11 -9.36 -4.63
C SER A 7 0.91 -8.08 -3.80
N ILE A 8 1.94 -7.63 -3.09
CA ILE A 8 1.88 -6.42 -2.24
C ILE A 8 1.61 -5.17 -3.08
N THR A 9 2.38 -4.98 -4.15
CA THR A 9 2.25 -3.80 -5.03
C THR A 9 0.92 -3.80 -5.79
N MET A 10 0.46 -4.96 -6.26
CA MET A 10 -0.87 -5.10 -6.88
C MET A 10 -1.98 -4.77 -5.89
N SER A 11 -1.89 -5.30 -4.67
CA SER A 11 -2.90 -5.10 -3.64
C SER A 11 -3.08 -3.61 -3.31
N LEU A 12 -1.99 -2.84 -3.26
CA LEU A 12 -2.01 -1.39 -3.05
C LEU A 12 -2.77 -0.66 -4.16
N CYS A 13 -2.34 -0.85 -5.41
CA CYS A 13 -2.95 -0.19 -6.55
C CYS A 13 -4.43 -0.58 -6.71
N LEU A 14 -4.75 -1.87 -6.56
CA LEU A 14 -6.12 -2.34 -6.63
C LEU A 14 -6.99 -1.74 -5.54
N THR A 15 -6.48 -1.63 -4.31
CA THR A 15 -7.24 -1.01 -3.21
C THR A 15 -7.56 0.45 -3.51
N PHE A 16 -6.59 1.20 -4.06
CA PHE A 16 -6.82 2.58 -4.49
C PHE A 16 -7.88 2.67 -5.61
N PHE A 17 -7.77 1.84 -6.65
CA PHE A 17 -8.73 1.85 -7.75
C PHE A 17 -10.13 1.40 -7.32
N ILE A 18 -10.25 0.45 -6.41
CA ILE A 18 -11.54 0.07 -5.82
C ILE A 18 -12.13 1.25 -5.06
N GLY A 19 -11.33 1.96 -4.26
CA GLY A 19 -11.76 3.19 -3.58
C GLY A 19 -12.25 4.26 -4.56
N PHE A 20 -11.53 4.44 -5.68
CA PHE A 20 -11.89 5.38 -6.73
C PHE A 20 -13.17 4.98 -7.49
N ASP A 21 -13.35 3.71 -7.82
CA ASP A 21 -14.57 3.19 -8.45
C ASP A 21 -15.79 3.42 -7.55
N ARG A 22 -15.65 3.24 -6.23
CA ARG A 22 -16.71 3.56 -5.26
C ARG A 22 -16.99 5.05 -5.18
N LEU A 23 -15.97 5.89 -5.24
CA LEU A 23 -16.14 7.35 -5.28
C LEU A 23 -16.97 7.77 -6.50
N LEU A 24 -16.64 7.24 -7.68
CA LEU A 24 -17.37 7.51 -8.91
C LEU A 24 -18.82 7.00 -8.86
N SER A 25 -19.04 5.81 -8.29
CA SER A 25 -20.39 5.26 -8.10
C SER A 25 -21.26 6.14 -7.18
N VAL A 26 -20.67 6.76 -6.15
CA VAL A 26 -21.38 7.69 -5.24
C VAL A 26 -21.67 9.03 -5.91
N LEU A 27 -20.68 9.58 -6.64
CA LEU A 27 -20.80 10.85 -7.34
C LEU A 27 -21.83 10.77 -8.47
N PHE A 28 -21.82 9.69 -9.26
CA PHE A 28 -22.64 9.53 -10.47
C PHE A 28 -23.57 8.30 -10.37
N PRO A 29 -24.61 8.34 -9.51
CA PRO A 29 -25.52 7.21 -9.32
C PRO A 29 -26.34 6.86 -10.58
N LEU A 30 -26.52 7.82 -11.51
CA LEU A 30 -27.33 7.66 -12.72
C LEU A 30 -26.56 7.10 -13.93
N GLY A 31 -25.22 7.15 -13.92
CA GLY A 31 -24.37 6.77 -15.07
C GLY A 31 -23.64 5.43 -14.94
N PHE A 32 -23.56 4.88 -13.73
CA PHE A 32 -22.92 3.58 -13.47
C PHE A 32 -23.87 2.41 -13.76
N GLY A 33 -24.20 2.23 -15.03
CA GLY A 33 -24.81 1.00 -15.53
C GLY A 33 -23.83 -0.17 -15.53
N ASN A 34 -24.35 -1.40 -15.54
CA ASN A 34 -23.60 -2.66 -15.44
C ASN A 34 -22.45 -2.85 -16.46
N LYS A 35 -22.44 -2.10 -17.58
CA LYS A 35 -21.39 -2.15 -18.60
C LYS A 35 -20.14 -1.31 -18.23
N THR A 36 -20.33 -0.15 -17.60
CA THR A 36 -19.22 0.77 -17.27
C THR A 36 -18.36 0.27 -16.11
N SER A 37 -18.95 -0.47 -15.16
CA SER A 37 -18.21 -1.02 -14.01
C SER A 37 -17.22 -2.13 -14.42
N ARG A 38 -17.57 -2.99 -15.38
CA ARG A 38 -16.66 -4.05 -15.88
C ARG A 38 -15.43 -3.47 -16.57
N LEU A 39 -15.61 -2.38 -17.33
CA LEU A 39 -14.52 -1.70 -18.01
C LEU A 39 -13.57 -1.02 -17.02
N SER A 40 -14.13 -0.34 -16.00
CA SER A 40 -13.38 0.26 -14.89
C SER A 40 -12.50 -0.78 -14.17
N VAL A 41 -13.07 -1.95 -13.85
CA VAL A 41 -12.34 -3.06 -13.21
C VAL A 41 -11.26 -3.64 -14.12
N PHE A 42 -11.50 -3.75 -15.42
CA PHE A 42 -10.48 -4.23 -16.35
C PHE A 42 -9.29 -3.27 -16.42
N PHE A 43 -9.54 -1.96 -16.56
CA PHE A 43 -8.48 -0.97 -16.60
C PHE A 43 -7.67 -0.90 -15.29
N SER A 44 -8.33 -1.02 -14.14
CA SER A 44 -7.62 -1.02 -12.86
C SER A 44 -6.67 -2.20 -12.70
N ILE A 45 -7.07 -3.40 -13.14
CA ILE A 45 -6.21 -4.59 -13.14
C ILE A 45 -5.03 -4.42 -14.10
N VAL A 46 -5.26 -3.88 -15.31
CA VAL A 46 -4.19 -3.69 -16.29
C VAL A 46 -3.18 -2.66 -15.79
N ILE A 47 -3.63 -1.52 -15.27
CA ILE A 47 -2.74 -0.47 -14.75
C ILE A 47 -1.97 -0.96 -13.53
N SER A 48 -2.63 -1.66 -12.58
CA SER A 48 -1.93 -2.25 -11.43
C SER A 48 -0.88 -3.25 -11.88
N THR A 49 -1.18 -4.03 -12.92
CA THR A 49 -0.23 -5.01 -13.47
C THR A 49 1.00 -4.38 -14.07
N ILE A 50 0.82 -3.33 -14.88
CA ILE A 50 1.94 -2.60 -15.47
C ILE A 50 2.82 -1.98 -14.37
N TYR A 51 2.20 -1.36 -13.35
CA TYR A 51 2.93 -0.77 -12.24
C TYR A 51 3.74 -1.81 -11.44
N SER A 52 3.13 -2.95 -11.10
CA SER A 52 3.82 -4.02 -10.39
C SER A 52 4.97 -4.63 -11.19
N LEU A 53 4.83 -4.75 -12.51
CA LEU A 53 5.92 -5.21 -13.38
C LEU A 53 7.06 -4.19 -13.43
N TYR A 54 6.77 -2.89 -13.43
CA TYR A 54 7.77 -1.83 -13.35
C TYR A 54 8.58 -1.90 -12.05
N VAL A 55 7.92 -2.06 -10.90
CA VAL A 55 8.59 -2.22 -9.61
C VAL A 55 9.45 -3.50 -9.59
N LEU A 56 8.91 -4.60 -10.12
CA LEU A 56 9.64 -5.86 -10.22
C LEU A 56 10.91 -5.73 -11.09
N TRP A 57 10.81 -5.02 -12.21
CA TRP A 57 11.95 -4.72 -13.06
C TRP A 57 13.02 -3.91 -12.32
N GLY A 58 12.62 -2.90 -11.55
CA GLY A 58 13.53 -2.13 -10.68
C GLY A 58 14.28 -3.02 -9.68
N CYS A 59 13.56 -3.91 -8.98
CA CYS A 59 14.17 -4.88 -8.06
C CYS A 59 15.16 -5.82 -8.79
N TRP A 60 14.81 -6.28 -10.00
CA TRP A 60 15.68 -7.13 -10.80
C TRP A 60 17.02 -6.46 -11.15
N GLN A 61 17.00 -5.18 -11.52
CA GLN A 61 18.21 -4.41 -11.83
C GLN A 61 19.15 -4.28 -10.61
N ILE A 62 18.61 -4.16 -9.40
CA ILE A 62 19.40 -4.13 -8.16
C ILE A 62 20.12 -5.45 -7.93
N CYS A 63 19.43 -6.58 -8.14
CA CYS A 63 20.02 -7.91 -7.99
C CYS A 63 21.22 -8.13 -8.95
N LEU A 64 21.17 -7.55 -10.15
CA LEU A 64 22.26 -7.65 -11.13
C LEU A 64 23.46 -6.74 -10.80
N THR A 65 23.23 -5.59 -10.17
CA THR A 65 24.26 -4.57 -9.93
C THR A 65 25.06 -4.79 -8.64
N ILE A 66 24.56 -5.58 -7.69
CA ILE A 66 25.23 -5.88 -6.41
C ILE A 66 25.52 -7.37 -6.31
N PRO A 67 26.59 -7.89 -6.93
CA PRO A 67 26.84 -9.34 -7.02
C PRO A 67 27.37 -9.98 -5.72
N LYS A 68 27.42 -9.27 -4.57
CA LYS A 68 28.11 -9.72 -3.35
C LYS A 68 27.32 -9.64 -2.04
N THR A 69 26.03 -9.32 -2.05
CA THR A 69 25.21 -9.54 -0.84
C THR A 69 24.73 -10.99 -0.84
N PRO A 70 24.85 -11.74 0.28
CA PRO A 70 24.22 -13.05 0.36
C PRO A 70 22.74 -12.89 0.00
N VAL A 71 22.21 -13.83 -0.77
CA VAL A 71 20.78 -13.88 -1.13
C VAL A 71 20.00 -14.19 0.14
N ILE A 72 19.87 -13.20 1.02
CA ILE A 72 18.97 -13.24 2.14
C ILE A 72 17.60 -13.05 1.51
N CYS A 73 16.79 -14.10 1.51
CA CYS A 73 15.41 -14.11 1.05
C CYS A 73 14.51 -13.28 1.98
N SER A 74 14.88 -12.02 2.24
CA SER A 74 14.11 -11.07 3.03
C SER A 74 13.41 -10.11 2.08
N ILE A 75 12.09 -10.06 2.19
CA ILE A 75 11.27 -9.09 1.45
C ILE A 75 11.70 -7.64 1.79
N ALA A 76 12.19 -7.41 3.02
CA ALA A 76 12.67 -6.09 3.46
C ALA A 76 13.95 -5.64 2.75
N ASP A 77 14.79 -6.57 2.27
CA ASP A 77 16.05 -6.22 1.60
C ASP A 77 15.88 -5.94 0.11
N CYS A 78 14.74 -6.34 -0.48
CA CYS A 78 14.39 -6.02 -1.87
C CYS A 78 14.09 -4.53 -2.10
N TYR A 79 13.78 -3.82 -1.02
CA TYR A 79 13.53 -2.38 -0.98
C TYR A 79 14.73 -1.62 -0.39
N GLN A 80 15.95 -2.03 -0.70
CA GLN A 80 17.15 -1.29 -0.31
C GLN A 80 17.51 -0.20 -1.35
N LYS A 81 18.24 0.82 -0.89
CA LYS A 81 18.73 1.96 -1.69
C LYS A 81 17.60 2.81 -2.30
N GLU A 82 17.87 3.48 -3.41
CA GLU A 82 17.01 4.52 -4.02
C GLU A 82 15.64 3.99 -4.47
N ILE A 83 15.59 2.75 -4.99
CA ILE A 83 14.33 2.16 -5.46
C ILE A 83 13.39 1.87 -4.29
N GLY A 84 13.91 1.38 -3.17
CA GLY A 84 13.12 1.18 -1.96
C GLY A 84 12.53 2.48 -1.40
N GLN A 85 13.33 3.55 -1.38
CA GLN A 85 12.85 4.87 -0.96
C GLN A 85 11.82 5.44 -1.92
N SER A 86 12.00 5.24 -3.23
CA SER A 86 11.01 5.66 -4.24
C SER A 86 9.70 4.91 -4.06
N THR A 87 9.73 3.58 -3.96
CA THR A 87 8.50 2.80 -3.79
C THR A 87 7.80 3.13 -2.48
N PHE A 88 8.54 3.32 -1.38
CA PHE A 88 7.95 3.73 -0.10
C PHE A 88 7.28 5.11 -0.18
N ARG A 89 7.88 6.08 -0.89
CA ARG A 89 7.28 7.39 -1.12
C ARG A 89 6.00 7.26 -1.93
N ASP A 90 6.03 6.46 -3.00
CA ASP A 90 4.89 6.25 -3.88
C ASP A 90 3.74 5.54 -3.14
N ASP A 91 4.06 4.58 -2.26
CA ASP A 91 3.11 3.89 -1.38
C ASP A 91 2.44 4.84 -0.40
N ILE A 92 3.20 5.74 0.27
CA ILE A 92 2.63 6.76 1.16
C ILE A 92 1.65 7.66 0.40
N ILE A 93 2.02 8.09 -0.81
CA ILE A 93 1.17 8.95 -1.65
C ILE A 93 -0.12 8.22 -2.01
N LEU A 94 -0.05 6.97 -2.46
CA LEU A 94 -1.21 6.13 -2.80
C LEU A 94 -2.14 5.92 -1.60
N ILE A 95 -1.58 5.65 -0.42
CA ILE A 95 -2.34 5.50 0.82
C ILE A 95 -3.04 6.82 1.19
N GLY A 96 -2.34 7.95 1.06
CA GLY A 96 -2.89 9.28 1.30
C GLY A 96 -4.08 9.59 0.38
N PHE A 97 -3.93 9.33 -0.91
CA PHE A 97 -5.03 9.50 -1.87
C PHE A 97 -6.19 8.54 -1.62
N SER A 98 -5.92 7.29 -1.24
CA SER A 98 -6.96 6.36 -0.82
C SER A 98 -7.75 6.93 0.36
N ALA A 99 -7.07 7.36 1.42
CA ALA A 99 -7.72 7.95 2.60
C ALA A 99 -8.57 9.18 2.23
N LEU A 100 -8.08 10.07 1.35
CA LEU A 100 -8.84 11.22 0.86
C LEU A 100 -10.11 10.80 0.11
N ASN A 101 -10.04 9.82 -0.79
CA ASN A 101 -11.22 9.30 -1.49
C ASN A 101 -12.30 8.83 -0.50
N TYR A 102 -11.89 8.15 0.57
CA TYR A 102 -12.82 7.70 1.60
C TYR A 102 -13.43 8.82 2.43
N ILE A 103 -12.65 9.85 2.78
CA ILE A 103 -13.19 11.04 3.46
C ILE A 103 -14.24 11.72 2.57
N ILE A 104 -13.98 11.85 1.27
CA ILE A 104 -14.92 12.44 0.32
C ILE A 104 -16.20 11.59 0.25
N ILE A 105 -16.10 10.27 0.10
CA ILE A 105 -17.24 9.35 0.12
C ILE A 105 -18.07 9.54 1.40
N TRP A 106 -17.41 9.58 2.56
CA TRP A 106 -18.07 9.75 3.85
C TRP A 106 -18.83 11.08 3.94
N VAL A 107 -18.21 12.19 3.51
CA VAL A 107 -18.85 13.50 3.46
C VAL A 107 -20.05 13.48 2.53
N LEU A 108 -19.93 12.93 1.31
CA LEU A 108 -21.02 12.87 0.33
C LEU A 108 -22.22 12.06 0.85
N ILE A 109 -21.98 10.94 1.51
CA ILE A 109 -23.04 10.13 2.13
C ILE A 109 -23.71 10.92 3.25
N LYS A 110 -22.92 11.54 4.13
CA LYS A 110 -23.47 12.34 5.24
C LYS A 110 -24.31 13.51 4.74
N LEU A 111 -23.94 14.13 3.62
CA LEU A 111 -24.71 15.17 2.97
C LEU A 111 -26.01 14.64 2.34
N ARG A 112 -25.99 13.47 1.70
CA ARG A 112 -27.20 12.83 1.13
C ARG A 112 -28.14 12.23 2.18
N SER A 113 -27.66 11.98 3.41
CA SER A 113 -28.43 11.29 4.45
C SER A 113 -29.64 12.02 5.03
N LYS A 114 -29.95 13.21 4.54
CA LYS A 114 -31.14 13.95 4.96
C LYS A 114 -32.40 13.59 4.16
N ASN A 115 -32.29 12.85 3.05
CA ASN A 115 -33.42 12.49 2.19
C ASN A 115 -33.50 10.97 1.91
N THR A 116 -34.55 10.33 2.44
CA THR A 116 -35.20 9.10 1.91
C THR A 116 -34.77 7.71 2.46
N GLN A 117 -35.76 6.84 2.73
CA GLN A 117 -35.65 5.48 3.31
C GLN A 117 -34.91 4.41 2.48
N THR A 118 -34.60 4.66 1.20
CA THR A 118 -33.70 3.81 0.38
C THR A 118 -32.23 3.84 0.84
N GLU A 119 -31.91 4.64 1.86
CA GLU A 119 -30.59 4.79 2.44
C GLU A 119 -30.05 3.59 3.21
N ASP A 120 -30.89 2.74 3.81
CA ASP A 120 -30.41 1.78 4.82
C ASP A 120 -29.53 0.67 4.24
N TYR A 121 -29.85 0.21 3.04
CA TYR A 121 -29.02 -0.78 2.32
C TYR A 121 -27.67 -0.17 1.93
N THR A 122 -27.70 1.04 1.38
CA THR A 122 -26.52 1.80 0.93
C THR A 122 -25.59 2.12 2.11
N LYS A 123 -26.14 2.61 3.23
CA LYS A 123 -25.41 2.85 4.48
C LYS A 123 -24.72 1.59 5.01
N ARG A 124 -25.39 0.43 4.92
CA ARG A 124 -24.81 -0.85 5.39
C ARG A 124 -23.60 -1.26 4.56
N ILE A 125 -23.68 -1.16 3.23
CA ILE A 125 -22.55 -1.43 2.33
C ILE A 125 -21.40 -0.47 2.60
N PHE A 126 -21.68 0.83 2.81
CA PHE A 126 -20.63 1.78 3.12
C PHE A 126 -19.97 1.54 4.47
N LYS A 127 -20.74 1.11 5.48
CA LYS A 127 -20.21 0.74 6.80
C LYS A 127 -19.23 -0.44 6.70
N SER A 128 -19.56 -1.48 5.93
CA SER A 128 -18.63 -2.61 5.73
C SER A 128 -17.39 -2.20 4.94
N LEU A 129 -17.54 -1.33 3.93
CA LEU A 129 -16.43 -0.85 3.12
C LEU A 129 -15.46 0.06 3.91
N ALA A 130 -15.98 0.87 4.83
CA ALA A 130 -15.18 1.68 5.74
C ALA A 130 -14.34 0.83 6.71
N ILE A 131 -14.90 -0.27 7.23
CA ILE A 131 -14.18 -1.18 8.14
C ILE A 131 -12.99 -1.83 7.42
N ILE A 132 -13.20 -2.30 6.19
CA ILE A 132 -12.14 -2.90 5.37
C ILE A 132 -11.01 -1.88 5.16
N MET A 133 -11.36 -0.62 4.88
CA MET A 133 -10.35 0.43 4.66
C MET A 133 -9.55 0.77 5.92
N ILE A 134 -10.20 0.85 7.08
CA ILE A 134 -9.50 1.09 8.35
C ILE A 134 -8.49 -0.05 8.61
N MET A 135 -8.88 -1.30 8.38
CA MET A 135 -7.96 -2.43 8.49
C MET A 135 -6.77 -2.31 7.54
N VAL A 136 -7.01 -1.90 6.28
CA VAL A 136 -5.93 -1.69 5.31
C VAL A 136 -4.99 -0.57 5.77
N LEU A 137 -5.53 0.58 6.20
CA LEU A 137 -4.74 1.69 6.72
C LEU A 137 -3.88 1.28 7.92
N ILE A 138 -4.44 0.52 8.87
CA ILE A 138 -3.70 0.01 10.02
C ILE A 138 -2.57 -0.92 9.57
N GLY A 139 -2.84 -1.84 8.64
CA GLY A 139 -1.81 -2.74 8.10
C GLY A 139 -0.64 -1.99 7.48
N TRP A 140 -0.93 -0.93 6.71
CA TRP A 140 0.09 -0.08 6.11
C TRP A 140 0.85 0.77 7.13
N MET A 141 0.17 1.31 8.15
CA MET A 141 0.80 2.06 9.23
C MET A 141 1.74 1.18 10.07
N LEU A 142 1.36 -0.08 10.33
CA LEU A 142 2.23 -1.05 10.97
C LEU A 142 3.44 -1.38 10.10
N ASN A 143 3.25 -1.54 8.78
CA ASN A 143 4.34 -1.78 7.85
C ASN A 143 5.33 -0.59 7.78
N ALA A 144 4.82 0.64 7.72
CA ALA A 144 5.64 1.85 7.77
C ALA A 144 6.41 1.95 9.09
N THR A 145 5.75 1.65 10.21
CA THR A 145 6.36 1.65 11.54
C THR A 145 7.47 0.62 11.64
N ALA A 146 7.30 -0.58 11.08
CA ALA A 146 8.35 -1.59 11.00
C ALA A 146 9.57 -1.07 10.21
N HIS A 147 9.35 -0.39 9.09
CA HIS A 147 10.41 0.24 8.30
C HIS A 147 11.18 1.32 9.06
N PHE A 148 10.54 2.07 9.96
CA PHE A 148 11.24 3.06 10.81
C PHE A 148 11.95 2.44 12.01
N ILE A 149 11.38 1.39 12.63
CA ILE A 149 11.93 0.78 13.85
C ILE A 149 13.11 -0.15 13.55
N LEU A 150 13.06 -0.93 12.47
CA LEU A 150 14.09 -1.92 12.15
C LEU A 150 15.51 -1.32 11.99
N PRO A 151 15.71 -0.19 11.29
CA PRO A 151 17.03 0.45 11.20
C PRO A 151 17.56 0.89 12.57
N ILE A 152 16.69 1.45 13.43
CA ILE A 152 17.03 1.93 14.77
C ILE A 152 17.48 0.75 15.66
N LEU A 153 16.77 -0.38 15.59
CA LEU A 153 17.15 -1.59 16.32
C LEU A 153 18.46 -2.20 15.78
N SER A 154 18.69 -2.15 14.46
CA SER A 154 19.94 -2.63 13.87
C SER A 154 21.16 -1.79 14.30
N LEU A 155 21.00 -0.47 14.41
CA LEU A 155 22.04 0.44 14.90
C LEU A 155 22.35 0.18 16.38
N LYS A 156 21.31 -0.08 17.19
CA LYS A 156 21.46 -0.44 18.62
C LYS A 156 22.10 -1.81 18.82
N SER A 157 21.91 -2.75 17.90
CA SER A 157 22.55 -4.07 17.94
C SER A 157 24.03 -4.00 17.56
N ASN A 158 24.37 -3.26 16.50
CA ASN A 158 25.76 -3.11 16.04
C ASN A 158 26.63 -2.31 17.03
N SER A 159 26.09 -1.30 17.73
CA SER A 159 26.84 -0.57 18.75
C SER A 159 27.21 -1.47 19.95
N ASN A 160 26.33 -2.38 20.36
CA ASN A 160 26.60 -3.34 21.42
C ASN A 160 27.67 -4.36 21.03
N ILE A 161 27.72 -4.79 19.76
CA ILE A 161 28.76 -5.70 19.25
C ILE A 161 30.12 -5.00 19.20
N LEU A 162 30.19 -3.77 18.70
CA LEU A 162 31.42 -2.97 18.66
C LEU A 162 31.97 -2.66 20.07
N TYR A 163 31.10 -2.38 21.03
CA TYR A 163 31.50 -2.13 22.42
C TYR A 163 32.06 -3.40 23.09
N ASN A 164 31.50 -4.57 22.77
CA ASN A 164 31.92 -5.87 23.32
C ASN A 164 33.23 -6.39 22.67
N ILE A 165 33.51 -6.00 21.42
CA ILE A 165 34.80 -6.28 20.77
C ILE A 165 35.90 -5.37 21.32
N ASN A 166 35.65 -4.07 21.48
CA ASN A 166 36.64 -3.14 22.04
C ASN A 166 37.01 -3.52 23.48
N THR A 167 36.05 -3.89 24.33
CA THR A 167 36.34 -4.30 25.72
C THR A 167 37.09 -5.62 25.84
N ARG A 168 37.10 -6.48 24.82
CA ARG A 168 37.95 -7.69 24.77
C ARG A 168 39.38 -7.44 24.29
N MET A 169 39.67 -6.32 23.64
CA MET A 169 41.05 -5.98 23.22
C MET A 169 41.87 -5.24 24.28
N TYR A 170 41.25 -4.83 25.40
CA TYR A 170 41.92 -4.17 26.53
C TYR A 170 42.08 -5.06 27.78
N LYS A 171 41.94 -6.39 27.62
CA LYS A 171 42.29 -7.40 28.63
C LYS A 171 43.30 -8.36 28.03
#